data_AF-A0A969H4T1-F1
#
_entry.id   AF-A0A969H4T1-F1
#
_cell.length_a   1.000
_cell.length_b   1.000
_cell.length_c   1.000
_cell.angle_alpha   90.00
_cell.angle_beta   90.00
_cell.angle_gamma   90.00
#
_symmetry.space_group_name_H-M   'P 1'
#
loop_
_entity.id
_entity.type
_entity.pdbx_description
1 polymer ?
#
loop_
_entity_poly.entity_id
_entity_poly.type
_entity_poly.pdbx_seq_one_letter_code
_entity_poly.pdbx_strand_id
1 'polypeptide(L)'
;MKAIMVVGTTSHAGKSLLTAALCRILCRRGWRVTPFKGQNMALNAYVTASGGEIGHAQAVQAWAAGVTPRVEMNPILLKPQ
;
A
#
# COMPACT_ATOMS: atom_id res chain seq x y z
N MET A 1 -10.17 -3.81 -15.46
CA MET A 1 -9.35 -4.13 -14.26
C MET A 1 -10.31 -4.35 -13.08
N LYS A 2 -10.11 -5.37 -12.24
CA LYS A 2 -10.94 -5.57 -11.04
C LYS A 2 -10.28 -4.87 -9.86
N ALA A 3 -11.06 -4.20 -9.01
CA ALA A 3 -10.55 -3.47 -7.85
C ALA A 3 -11.41 -3.72 -6.61
N ILE A 4 -10.77 -3.70 -5.44
CA ILE A 4 -11.42 -3.75 -4.12
C ILE A 4 -10.99 -2.50 -3.37
N MET A 5 -11.94 -1.65 -3.00
CA MET A 5 -11.66 -0.48 -2.16
C MET A 5 -11.86 -0.85 -0.70
N VAL A 6 -10.85 -0.59 0.14
CA VAL A 6 -10.94 -0.78 1.59
C VAL A 6 -11.21 0.58 2.24
N VAL A 7 -12.43 0.75 2.74
CA VAL A 7 -12.91 1.98 3.39
C VAL A 7 -13.11 1.77 4.89
N GLY A 8 -13.18 2.86 5.64
CA GLY A 8 -13.44 2.82 7.09
C GLY A 8 -13.88 4.20 7.58
N THR A 9 -14.60 4.23 8.70
CA THR A 9 -15.29 5.41 9.23
C THR A 9 -14.37 6.37 9.99
N THR A 10 -13.17 5.92 10.36
CA THR A 10 -12.18 6.72 11.08
C THR A 10 -10.76 6.38 10.66
N SER A 11 -9.83 7.27 10.98
CA SER A 11 -8.38 6.98 10.99
C SER A 11 -8.08 5.85 11.99
N HIS A 12 -7.04 5.07 11.74
CA HIS A 12 -6.67 3.91 12.59
C HIS A 12 -7.68 2.75 12.71
N ALA A 13 -8.78 2.76 11.94
CA ALA A 13 -9.74 1.65 11.87
C ALA A 13 -9.19 0.32 11.28
N GLY A 14 -7.87 0.13 11.18
CA GLY A 14 -7.27 -1.11 10.65
C GLY A 14 -7.25 -1.25 9.12
N LYS A 15 -7.67 -0.23 8.36
CA LYS A 15 -7.72 -0.26 6.88
C LYS A 15 -6.43 -0.77 6.24
N SER A 16 -5.27 -0.20 6.62
CA SER A 16 -3.98 -0.58 6.02
C SER A 16 -3.60 -2.04 6.31
N LEU A 17 -3.90 -2.53 7.52
CA LEU A 17 -3.65 -3.92 7.91
C LEU A 17 -4.56 -4.87 7.14
N LEU A 18 -5.85 -4.54 7.02
CA LEU A 18 -6.81 -5.32 6.25
C LEU A 18 -6.41 -5.38 4.77
N THR A 19 -5.99 -4.27 4.17
CA THR A 19 -5.46 -4.26 2.80
C THR A 19 -4.26 -5.17 2.63
N ALA A 20 -3.32 -5.18 3.59
CA ALA A 20 -2.16 -6.08 3.55
C ALA A 20 -2.59 -7.56 3.66
N ALA A 21 -3.54 -7.87 4.55
CA ALA A 21 -4.08 -9.22 4.69
C ALA A 21 -4.77 -9.69 3.40
N LEU A 22 -5.60 -8.84 2.77
CA LEU A 22 -6.23 -9.14 1.48
C LEU A 22 -5.19 -9.37 0.38
N CYS A 23 -4.17 -8.52 0.29
CA CYS A 23 -3.05 -8.72 -0.63
C CYS A 23 -2.39 -10.09 -0.43
N ARG A 24 -2.10 -10.47 0.81
CA ARG A 24 -1.48 -11.77 1.11
C ARG A 24 -2.37 -12.95 0.78
N ILE A 25 -3.65 -12.89 1.12
CA ILE A 25 -4.61 -13.97 0.85
C ILE A 25 -4.78 -14.17 -0.65
N LEU A 26 -4.98 -13.08 -1.41
CA LEU A 26 -5.16 -13.14 -2.86
C LEU A 26 -3.90 -13.65 -3.55
N CYS A 27 -2.73 -13.13 -3.17
CA CYS A 27 -1.44 -13.61 -3.68
C CYS A 27 -1.25 -15.12 -3.44
N ARG A 28 -1.51 -15.61 -2.20
CA ARG A 28 -1.43 -17.04 -1.86
C ARG A 28 -2.42 -17.92 -2.63
N ARG A 29 -3.53 -17.35 -3.10
CA ARG A 29 -4.52 -18.03 -3.95
C ARG A 29 -4.16 -17.96 -5.45
N GLY A 30 -2.96 -17.50 -5.81
CA GLY A 30 -2.49 -17.41 -7.19
C GLY A 30 -2.97 -16.18 -7.95
N TRP A 31 -3.61 -15.20 -7.29
CA TRP A 31 -4.04 -13.98 -7.95
C TRP A 31 -2.90 -12.97 -8.05
N ARG A 32 -2.78 -12.32 -9.21
CA ARG A 32 -1.95 -11.13 -9.38
C ARG A 32 -2.67 -9.93 -8.75
N VAL A 33 -2.17 -9.48 -7.61
CA VAL A 33 -2.72 -8.35 -6.84
C VAL A 33 -1.61 -7.32 -6.61
N THR A 34 -1.99 -6.05 -6.56
CA THR A 34 -1.10 -4.95 -6.19
C THR A 34 -1.87 -3.97 -5.30
N PRO A 35 -1.24 -3.38 -4.27
CA PRO A 35 -1.86 -2.30 -3.53
C PRO A 35 -1.83 -0.99 -4.33
N PHE A 36 -2.75 -0.10 -3.99
CA PHE A 36 -2.75 1.27 -4.48
C PHE A 36 -3.39 2.20 -3.43
N LYS A 37 -2.73 3.31 -3.14
CA LYS A 37 -3.28 4.42 -2.35
C LYS A 37 -2.85 5.73 -3.00
N GLY A 38 -3.78 6.34 -3.75
CA GLY A 38 -3.50 7.53 -4.56
C GLY A 38 -2.79 8.65 -3.80
N GLN A 39 -3.22 8.91 -2.56
CA GLN A 39 -2.57 9.87 -1.67
C GLN A 39 -2.38 9.29 -0.28
N ASN A 40 -1.18 9.46 0.27
CA ASN A 40 -0.86 9.14 1.65
C ASN A 40 -0.20 10.35 2.33
N MET A 41 -0.30 10.43 3.65
CA MET A 41 0.39 11.41 4.46
C MET A 41 1.21 10.67 5.52
N ALA A 42 2.53 10.85 5.50
CA ALA A 42 3.43 10.18 6.44
C ALA A 42 4.71 11.01 6.64
N LEU A 43 5.16 11.10 7.89
CA LEU A 43 6.45 11.71 8.23
C LEU A 43 7.62 10.83 7.76
N ASN A 44 7.49 9.52 7.95
CA ASN A 44 8.49 8.53 7.58
C ASN A 44 8.04 7.74 6.34
N ALA A 45 8.98 7.53 5.41
CA ALA A 45 8.74 6.88 4.13
C ALA A 45 9.73 5.74 3.89
N TYR A 46 9.29 4.75 3.13
CA TYR A 46 10.16 3.71 2.58
C TYR A 46 10.76 4.19 1.26
N VAL A 47 12.07 4.07 1.12
CA VAL A 47 12.79 4.37 -0.13
C VAL A 47 12.75 3.14 -1.04
N THR A 48 12.16 3.28 -2.21
CA THR A 48 12.08 2.23 -3.23
C THR A 48 13.45 1.96 -3.84
N ALA A 49 13.61 0.83 -4.54
CA ALA A 49 14.85 0.50 -5.24
C ALA A 49 15.26 1.54 -6.31
N SER A 50 14.30 2.35 -6.78
CA SER A 50 14.54 3.45 -7.72
C SER A 50 14.86 4.79 -7.04
N GLY A 51 15.01 4.81 -5.70
CA GLY A 51 15.29 6.03 -4.93
C GLY A 51 14.07 6.92 -4.64
N GLY A 52 12.89 6.54 -5.12
CA GLY A 52 11.64 7.23 -4.81
C GLY A 52 11.08 6.86 -3.44
N GLU A 53 10.06 7.55 -2.97
CA GLU A 53 9.47 7.32 -1.65
C GLU A 53 8.01 6.88 -1.73
N ILE A 54 7.62 5.99 -0.81
CA ILE A 54 6.23 5.62 -0.55
C ILE A 54 5.98 5.51 0.96
N GLY A 55 4.74 5.59 1.41
CA GLY A 55 4.42 5.28 2.80
C GLY A 55 4.79 3.83 3.17
N HIS A 56 5.31 3.61 4.38
CA HIS A 56 5.64 2.26 4.88
C HIS A 56 4.47 1.28 4.80
N ALA A 57 3.24 1.76 5.01
CA ALA A 57 2.04 0.94 4.87
C ALA A 57 1.92 0.36 3.46
N GLN A 58 2.22 1.12 2.42
CA GLN A 58 2.19 0.65 1.02
C GLN A 58 3.35 -0.31 0.73
N ALA A 59 4.54 -0.08 1.31
CA ALA A 59 5.64 -1.02 1.20
C ALA A 59 5.28 -2.40 1.78
N VAL A 60 4.70 -2.43 2.98
CA VAL A 60 4.23 -3.67 3.62
C VAL A 60 3.14 -4.35 2.79
N GLN A 61 2.19 -3.58 2.24
CA GLN A 61 1.14 -4.13 1.38
C GLN A 61 1.73 -4.72 0.08
N ALA A 62 2.76 -4.10 -0.50
CA ALA A 62 3.44 -4.59 -1.70
C ALA A 62 4.14 -5.93 -1.41
N TRP A 63 4.87 -6.03 -0.30
CA TRP A 63 5.47 -7.28 0.15
C TRP A 63 4.42 -8.36 0.45
N ALA A 64 3.29 -7.98 1.04
CA ALA A 64 2.17 -8.90 1.25
C ALA A 64 1.60 -9.43 -0.06
N ALA A 65 1.53 -8.59 -1.10
CA ALA A 65 1.16 -8.96 -2.47
C ALA A 65 2.26 -9.72 -3.23
N GLY A 66 3.46 -9.90 -2.66
CA GLY A 66 4.58 -10.58 -3.31
C GLY A 66 5.22 -9.77 -4.43
N VAL A 67 5.09 -8.44 -4.41
CA VAL A 67 5.64 -7.54 -5.42
C VAL A 67 6.62 -6.54 -4.80
N THR A 68 7.61 -6.09 -5.58
CA THR A 68 8.52 -5.03 -5.16
C THR A 68 7.75 -3.72 -4.95
N PRO A 69 7.96 -2.98 -3.86
CA PRO A 69 7.33 -1.68 -3.66
C PRO A 69 7.76 -0.68 -4.73
N ARG A 70 6.80 0.09 -5.28
CA ARG A 70 7.04 1.10 -6.32
C ARG A 70 6.22 2.37 -6.06
N VAL A 71 6.72 3.51 -6.54
CA VAL A 71 6.10 4.83 -6.32
C VAL A 71 4.69 4.94 -6.87
N GLU A 72 4.34 4.19 -7.91
CA GLU A 72 3.01 4.19 -8.51
C GLU A 72 1.95 3.60 -7.57
N MET A 73 2.36 2.84 -6.55
CA MET A 73 1.45 2.33 -5.50
C MET A 73 1.04 3.43 -4.52
N ASN A 74 1.80 4.52 -4.43
CA ASN A 74 1.51 5.70 -3.64
C ASN A 74 2.07 6.97 -4.32
N PRO A 75 1.44 7.43 -5.42
CA PRO A 75 2.03 8.46 -6.27
C PRO A 75 2.07 9.85 -5.62
N ILE A 76 1.17 10.13 -4.67
CA ILE A 76 1.17 11.36 -3.89
C ILE A 76 1.51 11.01 -2.43
N LEU A 77 2.71 11.36 -2.00
CA LEU A 77 3.15 11.26 -0.61
C LEU A 77 3.32 12.66 -0.02
N LEU A 78 2.42 13.03 0.88
CA LEU A 78 2.50 14.29 1.62
C LEU A 78 3.33 14.08 2.88
N LYS A 79 4.34 14.92 3.09
CA LYS A 79 5.07 15.03 4.36
C LYS A 79 4.47 16.21 5.13
N PRO A 80 3.80 15.97 6.27
CA PRO A 80 3.28 17.06 7.08
C PRO A 80 4.45 17.89 7.62
N GLN A 81 4.26 19.20 7.66
CA GLN A 81 5.16 20.17 8.30
C GLN A 81 4.97 20.14 9.81
#